data_AF-A0A1V9ZX97-F1
#
_entry.id   AF-A0A1V9ZX97-F1
#
_cell.length_a   1.000
_cell.length_b   1.000
_cell.length_c   1.000
_cell.angle_alpha   90.00
_cell.angle_beta   90.00
_cell.angle_gamma   90.00
#
_symmetry.space_group_name_H-M   'P 1'
#
loop_
_entity.id
_entity.type
_entity.pdbx_description
1 polymer ?
#
loop_
_entity_poly.entity_id
_entity_poly.type
_entity_poly.pdbx_seq_one_letter_code
_entity_poly.pdbx_strand_id
1 'polypeptide(L)'
;MEGYLRFRRKCKQWQAAHDRLVQLVHAYQAQVGRAWILGTRPPVLEDEGIELIGPRGFGGNGYLDVYLTEDTYGTLCAYPRKVQDLLCDMYEIYQETKNSVRRMKTAEAVDKGPSKMQVSPMEYVSYISTEVDMYESEYQHIEIVLSSMHFETPLNLMNAFMTSLSTQPFLDIETIMAITERHNHSYRLMKAVPHDEWV
;
A
#
# COMPACT_ATOMS: atom_id res chain seq x y z
N MET A 1 15.02 15.14 10.93
CA MET A 1 14.50 15.40 9.57
C MET A 1 14.70 14.23 8.62
N GLU A 2 15.88 13.58 8.62
CA GLU A 2 16.20 12.46 7.71
C GLU A 2 15.22 11.27 7.81
N GLY A 3 14.80 10.90 9.02
CA GLY A 3 13.80 9.83 9.25
C GLY A 3 12.47 10.08 8.54
N TYR A 4 11.95 11.31 8.59
CA TYR A 4 10.72 11.68 7.90
C TYR A 4 10.84 11.61 6.37
N LEU A 5 11.98 12.04 5.80
CA LEU A 5 12.21 11.94 4.36
C LEU A 5 12.36 10.48 3.89
N ARG A 6 12.99 9.62 4.71
CA ARG A 6 13.02 8.17 4.48
C ARG A 6 11.61 7.59 4.53
N PHE A 7 10.81 7.98 5.52
CA PHE A 7 9.43 7.55 5.67
C PHE A 7 8.58 7.93 4.44
N ARG A 8 8.64 9.19 3.97
CA ARG A 8 7.91 9.61 2.77
C ARG A 8 8.32 8.88 1.48
N ARG A 9 9.56 8.40 1.39
CA ARG A 9 9.95 7.50 0.28
C ARG A 9 9.22 6.15 0.38
N LYS A 10 9.05 5.61 1.59
CA LYS A 10 8.26 4.39 1.82
C LYS A 10 6.78 4.61 1.53
N CYS A 11 6.20 5.75 1.88
CA CYS A 11 4.82 6.11 1.50
C CYS A 11 4.60 6.07 -0.03
N LYS A 12 5.58 6.53 -0.81
CA LYS A 12 5.51 6.45 -2.28
C LYS A 12 5.62 5.02 -2.80
N GLN A 13 6.49 4.21 -2.19
CA GLN A 13 6.60 2.78 -2.53
C GLN A 13 5.29 2.04 -2.21
N TRP A 14 4.65 2.39 -1.09
CA TRP A 14 3.33 1.91 -0.74
C TRP A 14 2.29 2.24 -1.81
N GLN A 15 2.20 3.50 -2.23
CA GLN A 15 1.23 3.89 -3.26
C GLN A 15 1.45 3.11 -4.57
N ALA A 16 2.69 2.97 -5.01
CA ALA A 16 3.01 2.19 -6.21
C ALA A 16 2.65 0.70 -6.05
N ALA A 17 2.87 0.13 -4.86
CA ALA A 17 2.46 -1.24 -4.55
C ALA A 17 0.93 -1.36 -4.52
N HIS A 18 0.22 -0.38 -3.95
CA HIS A 18 -1.23 -0.37 -3.93
C HIS A 18 -1.82 -0.27 -5.35
N ASP A 19 -1.32 0.64 -6.18
CA ASP A 19 -1.78 0.79 -7.58
C ASP A 19 -1.55 -0.51 -8.37
N ARG A 20 -0.42 -1.17 -8.13
CA ARG A 20 -0.12 -2.46 -8.75
C ARG A 20 -1.03 -3.59 -8.26
N LEU A 21 -1.42 -3.57 -6.99
CA LEU A 21 -2.42 -4.50 -6.44
C LEU A 21 -3.76 -4.34 -7.17
N VAL A 22 -4.25 -3.10 -7.29
CA VAL A 22 -5.51 -2.80 -7.98
C VAL A 22 -5.47 -3.29 -9.43
N GLN A 23 -4.35 -3.11 -10.13
CA GLN A 23 -4.17 -3.63 -11.49
C GLN A 23 -4.23 -5.17 -11.55
N LEU A 24 -3.59 -5.85 -10.58
CA LEU A 24 -3.59 -7.32 -10.52
C LEU A 24 -4.99 -7.86 -10.24
N VAL A 25 -5.72 -7.26 -9.31
CA VAL A 25 -7.10 -7.66 -9.01
C VAL A 25 -8.00 -7.41 -10.22
N HIS A 26 -7.85 -6.28 -10.91
CA HIS A 26 -8.59 -6.01 -12.15
C HIS A 26 -8.28 -7.03 -13.24
N ALA A 27 -7.01 -7.41 -13.41
CA ALA A 27 -6.59 -8.43 -14.37
C ALA A 27 -7.19 -9.80 -14.02
N TYR A 28 -7.13 -10.20 -12.75
CA TYR A 28 -7.72 -11.43 -12.25
C TYR A 28 -9.24 -11.45 -12.46
N GLN A 29 -9.94 -10.39 -12.09
CA GLN A 29 -11.37 -10.26 -12.30
C GLN A 29 -11.76 -10.32 -13.78
N ALA A 30 -11.00 -9.67 -14.67
CA ALA A 30 -11.25 -9.74 -16.11
C ALA A 30 -11.03 -11.15 -16.68
N GLN A 31 -10.08 -11.91 -16.15
CA GLN A 31 -9.84 -13.30 -16.54
C GLN A 31 -10.96 -14.22 -16.02
N VAL A 32 -11.27 -14.17 -14.72
CA VAL A 32 -12.34 -14.95 -14.11
C VAL A 32 -13.69 -14.61 -14.73
N GLY A 33 -14.02 -13.33 -14.88
CA GLY A 33 -15.26 -12.88 -15.51
C GLY A 33 -15.47 -13.44 -16.92
N ARG A 34 -14.39 -13.59 -17.71
CA ARG A 34 -14.46 -14.27 -19.02
C ARG A 34 -14.86 -15.74 -18.87
N ALA A 35 -14.28 -16.49 -17.94
CA ALA A 35 -14.66 -17.89 -17.68
C ALA A 35 -16.14 -18.06 -17.32
N TRP A 36 -16.65 -17.18 -16.46
CA TRP A 36 -18.05 -17.20 -16.03
C TRP A 36 -19.03 -16.84 -17.17
N ILE A 37 -18.68 -15.87 -18.02
CA ILE A 37 -19.49 -15.50 -19.21
C ILE A 37 -19.49 -16.62 -20.25
N LEU A 38 -18.39 -17.34 -20.40
CA LEU A 38 -18.22 -18.43 -21.37
C LEU A 38 -18.75 -19.78 -20.86
N GLY A 39 -19.34 -19.83 -19.66
CA GLY A 39 -19.88 -21.06 -19.07
C GLY A 39 -18.82 -22.14 -18.80
N THR A 40 -17.53 -21.79 -18.89
CA THR A 40 -16.42 -22.69 -18.62
C THR A 40 -16.21 -22.73 -17.12
N ARG A 41 -17.04 -23.54 -16.43
CA ARG A 41 -16.66 -24.01 -15.10
C ARG A 41 -15.31 -24.73 -15.23
N PRO A 42 -14.34 -24.48 -14.35
CA PRO A 42 -13.13 -25.30 -14.32
C PRO A 42 -13.56 -26.76 -14.19
N PRO A 43 -12.91 -27.69 -14.92
CA PRO A 43 -13.20 -29.10 -14.75
C PRO A 43 -12.98 -29.45 -13.28
N VAL A 44 -14.03 -29.91 -12.61
CA VAL A 44 -13.91 -30.54 -11.30
C VAL A 44 -13.10 -31.80 -11.56
N LEU A 45 -11.90 -31.88 -10.98
CA LEU A 45 -11.13 -33.12 -10.96
C LEU A 45 -11.88 -34.10 -10.06
N GLU A 46 -12.76 -34.92 -10.66
CA GLU A 46 -13.23 -36.14 -10.02
C GLU A 46 -12.06 -37.13 -10.02
N ASP A 47 -11.57 -37.40 -8.81
CA ASP A 47 -10.51 -38.35 -8.52
C ASP A 47 -11.06 -39.77 -8.71
N GLU A 48 -11.19 -40.22 -9.97
CA GLU A 48 -11.26 -41.64 -10.35
C GLU A 48 -11.25 -41.78 -11.90
N GLY A 49 -10.08 -42.07 -12.48
CA GLY A 49 -9.96 -42.49 -13.88
C GLY A 49 -9.54 -41.38 -14.85
N ILE A 50 -8.23 -41.21 -14.98
CA ILE A 50 -7.55 -40.22 -15.84
C ILE A 50 -8.00 -40.33 -17.31
N GLU A 51 -8.81 -39.37 -17.77
CA GLU A 51 -8.65 -38.78 -19.09
C GLU A 51 -8.23 -37.31 -18.92
N LEU A 52 -6.92 -37.09 -18.96
CA LEU A 52 -6.34 -35.78 -19.26
C LEU A 52 -6.67 -35.43 -20.71
N ILE A 53 -7.89 -34.97 -20.95
CA ILE A 53 -8.18 -34.16 -22.15
C ILE A 53 -7.54 -32.79 -21.88
N GLY A 54 -6.21 -32.72 -22.03
CA GLY A 54 -5.56 -31.45 -22.32
C GLY A 54 -6.25 -30.84 -23.53
N PRO A 55 -6.43 -29.50 -23.60
CA PRO A 55 -7.26 -28.86 -24.61
C PRO A 55 -6.59 -29.00 -25.99
N ARG A 56 -6.75 -30.16 -26.62
CA ARG A 56 -6.43 -30.41 -28.02
C ARG A 56 -7.60 -29.91 -28.83
N GLY A 57 -7.46 -28.66 -29.27
CA GLY A 57 -8.09 -28.17 -30.48
C GLY A 57 -9.31 -27.29 -30.27
N PHE A 58 -9.12 -26.07 -29.76
CA PHE A 58 -10.06 -24.97 -30.04
C PHE A 58 -9.30 -23.64 -30.09
N GLY A 59 -8.91 -23.25 -31.31
CA GLY A 59 -8.34 -21.93 -31.59
C GLY A 59 -9.43 -20.87 -31.62
N GLY A 60 -9.63 -20.16 -30.52
CA GLY A 60 -10.49 -18.99 -30.45
C GLY A 60 -10.21 -18.17 -29.20
N ASN A 61 -10.23 -16.84 -29.31
CA ASN A 61 -9.98 -15.84 -28.25
C ASN A 61 -10.97 -15.86 -27.05
N GLY A 62 -11.61 -16.99 -26.78
CA GLY A 62 -12.70 -17.15 -25.82
C GLY A 62 -12.49 -18.32 -24.85
N TYR A 63 -11.26 -18.68 -24.51
CA TYR A 63 -10.98 -19.65 -23.45
C TYR A 63 -10.21 -19.00 -22.31
N LEU A 64 -10.55 -19.38 -21.08
CA LEU A 64 -9.77 -19.04 -19.89
C LEU A 64 -8.39 -19.69 -20.03
N ASP A 65 -7.33 -18.88 -20.05
CA ASP A 65 -5.98 -19.39 -19.87
C ASP A 65 -5.79 -19.71 -18.38
N VAL A 66 -6.04 -20.97 -18.02
CA VAL A 66 -6.02 -21.45 -16.63
C VAL A 66 -4.64 -21.20 -16.00
N TYR A 67 -3.56 -21.38 -16.75
CA TYR A 67 -2.20 -21.16 -16.25
C TYR A 67 -1.94 -19.68 -15.96
N LEU A 68 -2.41 -18.79 -16.85
CA LEU A 68 -2.30 -17.35 -16.61
C LEU A 68 -3.13 -16.92 -15.39
N THR A 69 -4.32 -17.49 -15.20
CA THR A 69 -5.19 -17.17 -14.06
C THR A 69 -4.65 -17.72 -12.74
N GLU A 70 -4.10 -18.92 -12.73
CA GLU A 70 -3.41 -19.48 -11.57
C GLU A 70 -2.15 -18.68 -11.21
N ASP A 71 -1.35 -18.26 -12.19
CA ASP A 71 -0.18 -17.40 -11.94
C ASP A 71 -0.58 -16.01 -11.41
N THR A 72 -1.65 -15.44 -11.96
CA THR A 72 -2.21 -14.17 -11.47
C THR A 72 -2.73 -14.32 -10.04
N TYR A 73 -3.43 -15.42 -9.73
CA TYR A 73 -3.92 -15.73 -8.39
C TYR A 73 -2.76 -15.97 -7.40
N GLY A 74 -1.75 -16.76 -7.78
CA GLY A 74 -0.55 -16.98 -6.97
C GLY A 74 0.20 -15.68 -6.67
N THR A 75 0.27 -14.78 -7.65
CA THR A 75 0.84 -13.43 -7.46
C THR A 75 0.00 -12.60 -6.48
N LEU A 76 -1.33 -12.68 -6.53
CA LEU A 76 -2.23 -12.02 -5.59
C LEU A 76 -2.08 -12.58 -4.17
N CYS A 77 -2.01 -13.90 -4.01
CA CYS A 77 -1.82 -14.54 -2.70
C CYS A 77 -0.46 -14.20 -2.07
N ALA A 78 0.58 -14.00 -2.88
CA ALA A 78 1.89 -13.58 -2.39
C ALA A 78 1.99 -12.05 -2.14
N TYR A 79 1.00 -11.28 -2.58
CA TYR A 79 1.02 -9.82 -2.53
C TYR A 79 0.98 -9.21 -1.11
N PRO A 80 0.16 -9.71 -0.15
CA PRO A 80 0.14 -9.20 1.21
C PRO A 80 1.53 -9.16 1.83
N ARG A 81 2.34 -10.21 1.62
CA ARG A 81 3.71 -10.27 2.14
C ARG A 81 4.60 -9.13 1.63
N LYS A 82 4.48 -8.76 0.35
CA LYS A 82 5.24 -7.63 -0.21
C LYS A 82 4.86 -6.29 0.42
N VAL A 83 3.57 -6.13 0.75
CA VAL A 83 3.06 -4.92 1.42
C VAL A 83 3.44 -4.93 2.90
N GLN A 84 3.42 -6.10 3.53
CA GLN A 84 3.87 -6.31 4.91
C GLN A 84 5.34 -5.92 5.08
N ASP A 85 6.22 -6.32 4.16
CA ASP A 85 7.64 -5.95 4.21
C ASP A 85 7.81 -4.41 4.17
N LEU A 86 7.01 -3.70 3.37
CA LEU A 86 7.01 -2.22 3.35
C LEU A 86 6.53 -1.61 4.67
N LEU A 87 5.51 -2.22 5.30
CA LEU A 87 5.01 -1.79 6.60
C LEU A 87 6.07 -2.00 7.69
N CYS A 88 6.77 -3.15 7.66
CA CYS A 88 7.89 -3.42 8.58
C CYS A 88 8.99 -2.36 8.43
N ASP A 89 9.40 -2.03 7.20
CA ASP A 89 10.37 -0.97 6.94
C ASP A 89 9.91 0.39 7.50
N MET A 90 8.61 0.70 7.39
CA MET A 90 8.02 1.92 7.95
C MET A 90 8.10 1.95 9.48
N TYR A 91 7.80 0.83 10.16
CA TYR A 91 7.97 0.69 11.60
C TYR A 91 9.42 0.82 12.04
N GLU A 92 10.36 0.24 11.30
CA GLU A 92 11.80 0.39 11.59
C GLU A 92 12.21 1.86 11.54
N ILE A 93 11.82 2.59 10.49
CA ILE A 93 12.08 4.03 10.38
C ILE A 93 11.43 4.81 11.53
N TYR A 94 10.21 4.45 11.94
CA TYR A 94 9.55 5.05 13.09
C TYR A 94 10.35 4.83 14.38
N GLN A 95 10.76 3.59 14.67
CA GLN A 95 11.53 3.26 15.86
C GLN A 95 12.90 3.93 15.87
N GLU A 96 13.61 3.94 14.74
CA GLU A 96 14.87 4.66 14.58
C GLU A 96 14.71 6.16 14.85
N THR A 97 13.67 6.77 14.27
CA THR A 97 13.39 8.20 14.43
C THR A 97 13.04 8.54 15.87
N LYS A 98 12.17 7.74 16.50
CA LYS A 98 11.79 7.87 17.91
C LYS A 98 12.99 7.73 18.84
N ASN A 99 13.86 6.75 18.60
CA ASN A 99 15.08 6.52 19.38
C ASN A 99 16.08 7.66 19.18
N SER A 100 16.22 8.20 17.97
CA SER A 100 17.07 9.36 17.69
C SER A 100 16.59 10.59 18.46
N VAL A 101 15.29 10.87 18.46
CA VAL A 101 14.72 12.03 19.18
C VAL A 101 14.87 11.86 20.69
N ARG A 102 14.67 10.65 21.24
CA ARG A 102 14.90 10.35 22.67
C ARG A 102 16.35 10.57 23.12
N ARG A 103 17.32 10.40 22.23
CA ARG A 103 18.75 10.60 22.51
C ARG A 103 19.20 12.06 22.37
N MET A 104 18.38 12.93 21.76
CA MET A 104 18.67 14.36 21.69
C MET A 104 18.60 14.96 23.09
N LYS A 105 19.58 15.80 23.45
CA LYS A 105 19.53 16.52 24.73
C LYS A 105 18.36 17.50 24.70
N THR A 106 17.71 17.72 25.85
CA THR A 106 16.52 18.60 25.98
C THR A 106 16.71 20.00 25.41
N ALA A 107 17.96 20.50 25.33
CA ALA A 107 18.29 21.80 24.74
C ALA A 107 18.30 21.85 23.19
N GLU A 108 18.30 20.70 22.52
CA GLU A 108 18.15 20.54 21.05
C GLU A 108 16.72 20.10 20.67
N ALA A 109 16.00 19.47 21.60
CA ALA A 109 14.62 19.03 21.43
C ALA A 109 13.59 20.16 21.68
N VAL A 110 13.96 21.17 22.47
CA VAL A 110 13.14 22.37 22.71
C VAL A 110 13.65 23.50 21.82
N ASP A 111 12.87 23.74 20.77
CA ASP A 111 12.80 24.90 19.90
C ASP A 111 13.64 26.12 20.35
N LYS A 112 14.76 26.35 19.65
CA LYS A 112 15.49 27.63 19.63
C LYS A 112 15.36 28.34 18.28
N GLY A 113 14.33 28.00 17.50
CA GLY A 113 13.98 28.73 16.27
C GLY A 113 13.10 29.95 16.60
N PRO A 114 13.18 31.07 15.86
CA PRO A 114 12.42 32.28 16.15
C PRO A 114 10.90 32.17 15.88
N SER A 115 10.34 30.98 15.65
CA SER A 115 8.99 30.86 15.11
C SER A 115 8.31 29.55 15.50
N LYS A 116 7.09 29.68 16.05
CA LYS A 116 6.09 28.62 16.25
C LYS A 116 5.73 27.82 14.98
N MET A 117 6.35 28.12 13.84
CA MET A 117 6.11 27.48 12.54
C MET A 117 7.15 26.40 12.17
N GLN A 118 8.19 26.18 12.98
CA GLN A 118 9.10 25.05 12.79
C GLN A 118 8.55 23.79 13.48
N VAL A 119 8.34 22.73 12.69
CA VAL A 119 7.95 21.41 13.19
C VAL A 119 9.09 20.84 14.02
N SER A 120 8.80 20.61 15.30
CA SER A 120 9.73 20.04 16.27
C SER A 120 10.04 18.56 15.95
N PRO A 121 11.17 18.04 16.44
CA PRO A 121 11.49 16.62 16.29
C PRO A 121 10.41 15.68 16.87
N MET A 122 9.73 16.09 17.94
CA MET A 122 8.63 15.32 18.53
C MET A 122 7.37 15.32 17.65
N GLU A 123 7.04 16.45 17.01
CA GLU A 123 5.94 16.50 16.04
C GLU A 123 6.22 15.63 14.82
N TYR A 124 7.47 15.55 14.33
CA TYR A 124 7.82 14.61 13.26
C TYR A 124 7.61 13.15 13.67
N VAL A 125 7.96 12.77 14.90
CA VAL A 125 7.67 11.42 15.42
C VAL A 125 6.16 11.19 15.49
N SER A 126 5.40 12.20 15.92
CA SER A 126 3.93 12.14 15.93
C SER A 126 3.36 11.92 14.53
N TYR A 127 3.83 12.66 13.52
CA TYR A 127 3.39 12.52 12.13
C TYR A 127 3.67 11.14 11.58
N ILE A 128 4.89 10.63 11.77
CA ILE A 128 5.24 9.27 11.34
C ILE A 128 4.35 8.25 12.05
N SER A 129 4.11 8.39 13.35
CA SER A 129 3.23 7.48 14.11
C SER A 129 1.83 7.44 13.49
N THR A 130 1.21 8.61 13.30
CA THR A 130 -0.14 8.70 12.73
C THR A 130 -0.22 8.12 11.33
N GLU A 131 0.75 8.41 10.46
CA GLU A 131 0.78 7.85 9.11
C GLU A 131 0.99 6.32 9.12
N VAL A 132 1.85 5.79 10.02
CA VAL A 132 2.05 4.33 10.18
C VAL A 132 0.76 3.63 10.60
N ASP A 133 0.03 4.19 11.56
CA ASP A 133 -1.25 3.60 12.03
C ASP A 133 -2.29 3.51 10.89
N MET A 134 -2.31 4.51 10.00
CA MET A 134 -3.15 4.49 8.79
C MET A 134 -2.72 3.39 7.81
N TYR A 135 -1.41 3.25 7.56
CA TYR A 135 -0.88 2.20 6.68
C TYR A 135 -1.07 0.79 7.26
N GLU A 136 -1.02 0.61 8.58
CA GLU A 136 -1.35 -0.64 9.26
C GLU A 136 -2.82 -1.01 9.04
N SER A 137 -3.72 -0.04 9.18
CA SER A 137 -5.16 -0.27 8.94
C SER A 137 -5.42 -0.64 7.48
N GLU A 138 -4.75 0.03 6.53
CA GLU A 138 -4.85 -0.31 5.11
C GLU A 138 -4.25 -1.68 4.79
N TYR A 139 -3.15 -2.08 5.44
CA TYR A 139 -2.59 -3.43 5.32
C TYR A 139 -3.62 -4.49 5.71
N GLN A 140 -4.24 -4.34 6.88
CA GLN A 140 -5.23 -5.28 7.39
C GLN A 140 -6.42 -5.40 6.43
N HIS A 141 -6.85 -4.29 5.86
CA HIS A 141 -7.89 -4.27 4.83
C HIS A 141 -7.47 -5.04 3.57
N ILE A 142 -6.27 -4.79 3.04
CA ILE A 142 -5.71 -5.52 1.90
C ILE A 142 -5.66 -7.03 2.18
N GLU A 143 -5.19 -7.42 3.36
CA GLU A 143 -5.09 -8.82 3.78
C GLU A 143 -6.47 -9.49 3.82
N ILE A 144 -7.47 -8.85 4.44
CA ILE A 144 -8.84 -9.36 4.52
C ILE A 144 -9.46 -9.51 3.12
N VAL A 145 -9.28 -8.50 2.27
CA VAL A 145 -9.84 -8.52 0.91
C VAL A 145 -9.22 -9.65 0.10
N LEU A 146 -7.90 -9.78 0.13
CA LEU A 146 -7.19 -10.81 -0.63
C LEU A 146 -7.43 -12.22 -0.08
N SER A 147 -7.54 -12.40 1.24
CA SER A 147 -7.95 -13.69 1.81
C SER A 147 -9.38 -14.08 1.46
N SER A 148 -10.21 -13.10 1.09
CA SER A 148 -11.61 -13.34 0.69
C SER A 148 -11.75 -13.60 -0.82
N MET A 149 -10.71 -13.36 -1.62
CA MET A 149 -10.70 -13.64 -3.05
C MET A 149 -10.33 -15.09 -3.32
N HIS A 150 -11.28 -15.83 -3.87
CA HIS A 150 -11.12 -17.17 -4.38
C HIS A 150 -11.72 -17.26 -5.79
N PHE A 151 -11.45 -18.34 -6.50
CA PHE A 151 -12.03 -18.55 -7.84
C PHE A 151 -13.56 -18.60 -7.82
N GLU A 152 -14.14 -19.11 -6.73
CA GLU A 152 -15.59 -19.22 -6.52
C GLU A 152 -16.26 -17.92 -6.08
N THR A 153 -15.47 -16.87 -5.78
CA THR A 153 -16.01 -15.59 -5.31
C THR A 153 -16.91 -14.98 -6.39
N PRO A 154 -18.18 -14.67 -6.07
CA PRO A 154 -19.11 -14.04 -7.01
C PRO A 154 -18.59 -12.71 -7.58
N LEU A 155 -18.88 -12.42 -8.87
CA LEU A 155 -18.38 -11.22 -9.56
C LEU A 155 -18.84 -9.91 -8.90
N ASN A 156 -20.05 -9.88 -8.34
CA ASN A 156 -20.56 -8.74 -7.58
C ASN A 156 -19.76 -8.48 -6.29
N LEU A 157 -19.29 -9.55 -5.64
CA LEU A 157 -18.44 -9.44 -4.46
C LEU A 157 -17.01 -9.01 -4.84
N MET A 158 -16.48 -9.51 -5.96
CA MET A 158 -15.20 -9.02 -6.52
C MET A 158 -15.25 -7.52 -6.87
N ASN A 159 -16.35 -7.04 -7.45
CA ASN A 159 -16.57 -5.61 -7.71
C ASN A 159 -16.56 -4.76 -6.43
N ALA A 160 -17.18 -5.26 -5.36
CA ALA A 160 -17.20 -4.58 -4.07
C ALA A 160 -15.77 -4.50 -3.49
N PHE A 161 -15.00 -5.59 -3.56
CA PHE A 161 -13.60 -5.60 -3.15
C PHE A 161 -12.74 -4.62 -3.95
N MET A 162 -12.88 -4.60 -5.27
CA MET A 162 -12.19 -3.64 -6.14
C MET A 162 -12.52 -2.19 -5.80
N THR A 163 -13.80 -1.91 -5.54
CA THR A 163 -14.23 -0.56 -5.13
C THR A 163 -13.57 -0.18 -3.81
N SER A 164 -13.61 -1.09 -2.83
CA SER A 164 -13.01 -0.86 -1.51
C SER A 164 -11.51 -0.55 -1.60
N LEU A 165 -10.74 -1.40 -2.31
CA LEU A 165 -9.32 -1.18 -2.52
C LEU A 165 -9.04 0.14 -3.25
N SER A 166 -9.81 0.45 -4.29
CA SER A 166 -9.60 1.67 -5.09
C SER A 166 -9.83 2.97 -4.31
N THR A 167 -10.56 2.91 -3.19
CA THR A 167 -10.87 4.08 -2.35
C THR A 167 -9.88 4.32 -1.20
N GLN A 168 -8.94 3.41 -0.92
CA GLN A 168 -7.97 3.51 0.18
C GLN A 168 -8.58 4.08 1.49
N PRO A 169 -9.63 3.43 2.03
CA PRO A 169 -10.57 4.06 2.98
C PRO A 169 -9.93 4.48 4.31
N PHE A 170 -8.74 3.97 4.64
CA PHE A 170 -8.05 4.27 5.90
C PHE A 170 -7.01 5.39 5.77
N LEU A 171 -6.68 5.80 4.54
CA LEU A 171 -5.75 6.90 4.31
C LEU A 171 -6.51 8.24 4.34
N ASP A 172 -6.39 8.96 5.46
CA ASP A 172 -6.91 10.33 5.57
C ASP A 172 -6.03 11.32 4.80
N ILE A 173 -6.48 11.65 3.59
CA ILE A 173 -5.79 12.58 2.69
C ILE A 173 -5.67 13.97 3.31
N GLU A 174 -6.67 14.44 4.06
CA GLU A 174 -6.62 15.77 4.69
C GLU A 174 -5.53 15.81 5.76
N THR A 175 -5.45 14.78 6.60
CA THR A 175 -4.37 14.65 7.58
C THR A 175 -3.00 14.57 6.90
N ILE A 176 -2.85 13.74 5.86
CA ILE A 176 -1.59 13.61 5.11
C ILE A 176 -1.18 14.95 4.47
N MET A 177 -2.14 15.69 3.90
CA MET A 177 -1.90 17.02 3.31
C MET A 177 -1.47 18.02 4.38
N ALA A 178 -2.19 18.11 5.49
CA ALA A 178 -1.86 19.03 6.58
C ALA A 178 -0.46 18.77 7.15
N ILE A 179 -0.10 17.51 7.35
CA ILE A 179 1.25 17.09 7.77
C ILE A 179 2.30 17.51 6.73
N THR A 180 2.03 17.24 5.45
CA THR A 180 2.94 17.55 4.34
C THR A 180 3.16 19.06 4.19
N GLU A 181 2.11 19.86 4.34
CA GLU A 181 2.18 21.33 4.29
C GLU A 181 3.05 21.89 5.42
N ARG A 182 2.83 21.42 6.66
CA ARG A 182 3.63 21.82 7.82
C ARG A 182 5.10 21.45 7.64
N HIS A 183 5.38 20.25 7.14
CA HIS A 183 6.74 19.82 6.79
C HIS A 183 7.37 20.74 5.74
N ASN A 184 6.68 20.99 4.63
CA ASN A 184 7.19 21.83 3.54
C ASN A 184 7.46 23.26 3.99
N HIS A 185 6.58 23.82 4.81
CA HIS A 185 6.74 25.15 5.37
C HIS A 185 7.98 25.22 6.28
N SER A 186 8.13 24.26 7.20
CA SER A 186 9.31 24.15 8.06
C SER A 186 10.62 23.97 7.27
N TYR A 187 10.58 23.15 6.22
CA TYR A 187 11.74 22.89 5.37
C TYR A 187 12.17 24.14 4.60
N ARG A 188 11.22 24.95 4.11
CA ARG A 188 11.51 26.24 3.46
C ARG A 188 12.12 27.24 4.43
N LEU A 189 11.60 27.34 5.66
CA LEU A 189 12.14 28.21 6.70
C LEU A 189 13.59 27.84 7.07
N MET A 190 13.94 26.56 7.08
CA MET A 190 15.31 26.11 7.35
C MET A 190 16.28 26.36 6.17
N LYS A 191 15.78 26.45 4.94
CA LYS A 191 16.58 26.79 3.75
C LYS A 191 16.75 28.29 3.53
N ALA A 192 15.80 29.09 4.02
CA ALA A 192 15.92 30.53 4.07
C ALA A 192 16.90 30.91 5.18
N VAL A 193 18.20 30.88 4.89
CA VAL A 193 19.23 31.50 5.76
C VAL A 193 18.85 32.97 5.94
N PRO A 194 18.79 33.52 7.17
CA PRO A 194 18.70 34.95 7.33
C PRO A 194 20.04 35.54 6.86
N HIS A 195 20.02 36.34 5.80
CA HIS A 195 21.06 37.37 5.69
C HIS A 195 20.81 38.31 6.87
N ASP A 196 21.74 38.35 7.82
CA ASP A 196 21.81 39.40 8.83
C ASP A 196 21.95 40.74 8.12
N GLU A 197 20.82 41.37 7.78
CA GLU A 197 20.73 42.79 7.45
C GLU A 197 20.15 43.52 8.66
N TRP A 198 20.94 43.62 9.73
CA TRP A 198 20.78 44.67 10.74
C TRP A 198 22.18 45.07 11.23
N VAL A 199 22.85 45.93 10.43
CA VAL A 199 23.86 46.90 10.89
C VAL A 199 23.20 48.27 10.89
#